data_AF-A0A831TX76-F1
#
_entry.id   AF-A0A831TX76-F1
#
_cell.length_a   1.000
_cell.length_b   1.000
_cell.length_c   1.000
_cell.angle_alpha   90.00
_cell.angle_beta   90.00
_cell.angle_gamma   90.00
#
_symmetry.space_group_name_H-M   'P 1'
#
loop_
_entity.id
_entity.type
_entity.pdbx_description
1 polymer ?
#
loop_
_entity_poly.entity_id
_entity_poly.type
_entity_poly.pdbx_seq_one_letter_code
_entity_poly.pdbx_strand_id
1 'polypeptide(L)' 'MREFSAEERLQRPVPREPWTKPADDGGPKTPDVRRPDPSDLLRRMRRVDPDQARRYRQRSGE' A
#
# COMPACT_ATOMS: atom_id res chain seq x y z
N MET A 1 24.30 -19.41 37.81
CA MET A 1 22.95 -19.22 37.20
C MET A 1 23.18 -19.00 35.71
N ARG A 2 22.40 -19.66 34.85
CA ARG A 2 22.71 -19.95 33.45
C ARG A 2 22.99 -18.72 32.58
N GLU A 3 24.07 -18.82 31.79
CA GLU A 3 24.37 -18.01 30.61
C GLU A 3 23.23 -18.13 29.60
N PHE A 4 22.65 -16.99 29.19
CA PHE A 4 21.75 -16.93 28.04
C PHE A 4 22.59 -16.59 26.80
N SER A 5 23.03 -17.62 26.06
CA SER A 5 23.50 -17.43 24.69
C SER A 5 22.29 -17.01 23.87
N ALA A 6 22.25 -15.76 23.44
CA ALA A 6 21.34 -15.33 22.40
C ALA A 6 21.95 -15.76 21.08
N GLU A 7 21.62 -16.97 20.60
CA GLU A 7 21.89 -17.33 19.21
C GLU A 7 21.29 -16.24 18.32
N GLU A 8 22.16 -15.46 17.68
CA GLU A 8 21.81 -14.42 16.73
C GLU A 8 20.94 -15.05 15.62
N ARG A 9 19.65 -14.69 15.62
CA ARG A 9 18.75 -15.11 14.55
C ARG A 9 19.21 -14.44 13.27
N LEU A 10 19.77 -15.22 12.35
CA LEU A 10 20.14 -14.77 11.01
C LEU A 10 18.89 -14.24 10.28
N GLN A 11 18.66 -12.93 10.32
CA GLN A 11 17.57 -12.29 9.57
C GLN A 11 17.99 -12.14 8.12
N ARG A 12 17.20 -12.73 7.21
CA ARG A 12 17.37 -12.51 5.77
C ARG A 12 17.11 -11.03 5.48
N PRO A 13 17.98 -10.33 4.73
CA PRO A 13 17.76 -8.92 4.41
C PRO A 13 16.44 -8.78 3.66
N VAL A 14 15.52 -7.99 4.20
CA VAL A 14 14.31 -7.58 3.49
C VAL A 14 14.74 -6.72 2.29
N PRO A 15 14.39 -7.09 1.04
CA PRO A 15 14.68 -6.24 -0.10
C PRO A 15 13.99 -4.90 0.13
N ARG A 16 14.80 -3.83 0.17
CA ARG A 16 14.36 -2.46 0.50
C ARG A 16 13.53 -1.83 -0.61
N GLU A 17 13.55 -2.42 -1.80
CA GLU A 17 12.95 -1.84 -2.99
C GLU A 17 11.78 -2.72 -3.49
N PRO A 18 10.62 -2.12 -3.80
CA PRO A 18 9.53 -2.84 -4.44
C PRO A 18 10.00 -3.35 -5.80
N TRP A 19 9.60 -4.58 -6.14
CA TRP A 19 9.79 -5.13 -7.49
C TRP A 19 9.07 -4.24 -8.50
N THR A 20 9.82 -3.43 -9.24
CA THR A 20 9.31 -2.75 -10.44
C THR A 20 9.47 -3.73 -11.61
N LYS A 21 8.37 -3.99 -12.33
CA LYS A 21 8.49 -4.73 -13.59
C LYS A 21 9.28 -3.86 -14.56
N PRO A 22 10.33 -4.37 -15.23
CA PRO A 22 10.95 -3.64 -16.32
C PRO A 22 9.86 -3.33 -17.35
N ALA A 23 9.79 -2.07 -17.79
CA ALA A 23 8.85 -1.67 -18.83
C ALA A 23 9.22 -2.43 -20.11
N ASP A 24 8.49 -3.50 -20.40
CA ASP A 24 8.66 -4.27 -21.62
C ASP A 24 8.03 -3.46 -22.76
N ASP A 25 8.86 -2.94 -23.67
CA ASP A 25 8.46 -2.06 -24.78
C ASP A 25 7.52 -2.73 -25.82
N GLY A 26 7.22 -4.02 -25.67
CA GLY A 26 6.39 -4.80 -26.60
C GLY A 26 4.90 -4.93 -26.23
N GLY A 27 4.48 -4.49 -25.04
CA GLY A 27 3.12 -4.67 -24.53
C GLY A 27 2.23 -3.42 -24.61
N PRO A 28 0.89 -3.56 -24.58
CA PRO A 28 0.00 -2.41 -24.44
C PRO A 28 0.35 -1.63 -23.18
N LYS A 29 0.58 -0.32 -23.34
CA LYS A 29 0.90 0.57 -22.23
C LYS A 29 -0.31 0.69 -21.30
N THR A 30 -0.05 0.86 -20.00
CA THR A 30 -1.08 1.25 -19.04
C THR A 30 -1.81 2.48 -19.58
N PRO A 31 -3.16 2.48 -19.64
CA PRO A 31 -3.90 3.61 -20.18
C PRO A 31 -3.67 4.85 -19.31
N ASP A 32 -3.56 6.00 -19.97
CA ASP A 32 -3.44 7.30 -19.31
C ASP A 32 -4.80 7.74 -18.77
N VAL A 33 -5.21 7.10 -17.67
CA VAL A 33 -6.46 7.44 -16.96
C VAL A 33 -6.15 8.31 -15.76
N ARG A 34 -6.85 9.45 -15.66
CA ARG A 34 -6.77 10.31 -14.49
C ARG A 34 -7.37 9.57 -13.29
N ARG A 35 -6.72 9.71 -12.14
CA ARG A 35 -7.25 9.16 -10.89
C ARG A 35 -8.60 9.84 -10.60
N PRO A 36 -9.64 9.08 -10.22
CA PRO A 36 -10.94 9.65 -9.88
C PRO A 36 -10.83 10.54 -8.64
N ASP A 37 -11.68 11.55 -8.55
CA ASP A 37 -11.72 12.47 -7.42
C ASP A 37 -12.13 11.72 -6.12
N PRO A 38 -11.26 11.71 -5.09
CA PRO A 38 -11.54 11.04 -3.83
C PRO A 38 -12.70 11.64 -3.03
N SER A 39 -13.09 12.90 -3.27
CA SER A 39 -14.24 13.54 -2.62
C SER A 39 -15.57 12.88 -2.96
N ASP A 40 -15.76 12.48 -4.22
CA ASP A 40 -16.95 11.77 -4.70
C ASP A 40 -17.01 10.33 -4.15
N LEU A 41 -15.86 9.71 -3.95
CA LEU A 41 -15.75 8.43 -3.27
C LEU A 41 -16.15 8.56 -1.79
N LEU A 42 -15.57 9.53 -1.07
CA LEU A 42 -15.90 9.80 0.33
C LEU A 42 -17.38 10.16 0.53
N ARG A 43 -17.99 10.90 -0.40
CA ARG A 43 -19.43 11.21 -0.36
C ARG A 43 -20.28 9.94 -0.46
N ARG A 44 -19.92 9.00 -1.34
CA ARG A 44 -20.63 7.71 -1.47
C ARG A 44 -20.39 6.81 -0.27
N MET A 45 -19.14 6.72 0.21
CA MET A 45 -18.80 5.97 1.41
C MET A 45 -19.61 6.49 2.61
N ARG A 46 -19.68 7.80 2.84
CA ARG A 46 -20.49 8.36 3.94
C ARG A 46 -21.96 7.95 3.91
N ARG A 47 -22.53 7.70 2.73
CA ARG A 47 -23.92 7.24 2.59
C ARG A 47 -24.08 5.74 2.85
N VAL A 48 -23.09 4.93 2.48
CA VAL A 48 -23.14 3.47 2.57
C VAL A 48 -22.57 2.96 3.91
N ASP A 49 -21.38 3.45 4.26
CA ASP A 49 -20.63 3.13 5.47
C ASP A 49 -19.77 4.34 5.91
N PRO A 50 -20.24 5.12 6.90
CA PRO A 50 -19.52 6.27 7.44
C PRO A 50 -18.15 5.93 8.05
N ASP A 51 -17.98 4.73 8.61
CA ASP A 51 -16.74 4.34 9.28
C ASP A 51 -15.65 3.96 8.27
N GLN A 52 -16.04 3.38 7.13
CA GLN A 52 -15.11 3.19 6.01
C GLN A 52 -14.64 4.52 5.43
N ALA A 53 -15.51 5.53 5.32
CA ALA A 53 -15.11 6.86 4.89
C ALA A 53 -14.05 7.46 5.84
N ARG A 54 -14.25 7.32 7.15
CA ARG A 54 -13.29 7.78 8.18
C ARG A 54 -11.94 7.05 8.08
N ARG A 55 -11.96 5.72 7.99
CA ARG A 55 -10.73 4.90 7.87
C ARG A 55 -10.00 5.17 6.56
N TYR A 56 -10.73 5.38 5.46
CA TYR A 56 -10.12 5.73 4.18
C TYR A 56 -9.43 7.09 4.25
N ARG A 57 -10.12 8.10 4.79
CA ARG A 57 -9.56 9.45 5.02
C ARG A 57 -8.25 9.38 5.81
N GLN A 58 -8.27 8.68 6.95
CA GLN A 58 -7.10 8.54 7.81
C GLN A 58 -5.92 7.83 7.12
N ARG A 59 -6.19 6.81 6.30
CA ARG A 59 -5.14 6.05 5.59
C ARG A 59 -4.58 6.77 4.37
N SER A 60 -5.43 7.51 3.65
CA SER A 60 -5.07 8.16 2.39
C SER A 60 -4.55 9.58 2.56
N GLY A 61 -4.85 10.24 3.70
CA GLY A 61 -4.48 11.64 3.94
C GLY A 61 -5.44 12.66 3.31
N GLU A 62 -6.60 12.20 2.85
CA GLU A 62 -7.72 13.00 2.29
C GLU A 62 -8.60 13.72 3.33
#